data_AF-A0A5K1BKX7-F1
#
_entry.id   AF-A0A5K1BKX7-F1
#
_cell.length_a   1.000
_cell.length_b   1.000
_cell.length_c   1.000
_cell.angle_alpha   90.00
_cell.angle_beta   90.00
_cell.angle_gamma   90.00
#
_symmetry.space_group_name_H-M   'P 1'
#
loop_
_entity.id
_entity.type
_entity.pdbx_description
1 polymer ?
#
loop_
_entity_poly.entity_id
_entity_poly.type
_entity_poly.pdbx_seq_one_letter_code
_entity_poly.pdbx_strand_id
1 'polypeptide(L)' 'TYFPAISHPEGLPLRIHDANGKDWVFQFRFWPNNNSRMYVLEGVTS' A
#
# COMPACT_ATOMS: atom_id res chain seq x y z
N THR A 1 -5.10 -7.52 -12.36
CA THR A 1 -4.80 -6.41 -11.42
C THR A 1 -3.52 -6.72 -10.69
N TYR A 2 -2.73 -5.70 -10.33
CA TYR A 2 -1.36 -5.89 -9.80
C TYR A 2 -1.31 -5.95 -8.27
N PHE A 3 -2.12 -5.16 -7.57
CA PHE A 3 -2.24 -5.17 -6.11
C PHE A 3 -3.59 -5.77 -5.66
N PRO A 4 -3.67 -6.28 -4.41
CA PRO A 4 -4.92 -6.77 -3.83
C PRO A 4 -6.01 -5.69 -3.82
N ALA A 5 -7.26 -6.10 -4.01
CA ALA A 5 -8.38 -5.18 -3.87
C ALA A 5 -8.59 -4.82 -2.38
N ILE A 6 -8.75 -3.54 -2.09
CA ILE A 6 -9.11 -3.03 -0.76
C ILE A 6 -10.40 -2.23 -0.85
N SER A 7 -11.38 -2.56 -0.01
CA SER A 7 -12.69 -1.89 0.06
C SER A 7 -12.72 -0.78 1.10
N HIS A 8 -11.91 -0.90 2.15
CA HIS A 8 -11.86 0.01 3.30
C HIS A 8 -10.58 0.85 3.29
N PRO A 9 -10.63 2.10 3.81
CA PRO A 9 -9.53 3.05 3.73
C PRO A 9 -8.35 2.73 4.66
N GLU A 10 -8.49 1.81 5.63
CA GLU A 10 -7.33 1.35 6.41
C GLU A 10 -6.42 0.46 5.57
N GLY A 11 -6.99 -0.26 4.60
CA GLY A 11 -6.25 -1.10 3.68
C GLY A 11 -5.64 -2.32 4.37
N LEU A 12 -4.42 -2.72 3.98
CA LEU A 12 -3.75 -3.90 4.52
C LEU A 12 -2.22 -3.74 4.53
N PRO A 13 -1.50 -4.45 5.40
CA PRO A 13 -0.05 -4.56 5.31
C PRO A 13 0.35 -5.36 4.06
N LEU A 14 1.27 -4.82 3.27
CA LEU A 14 1.79 -5.41 2.04
C LEU A 14 3.30 -5.63 2.17
N ARG A 15 3.72 -6.89 2.00
CA ARG A 15 5.14 -7.28 1.97
C ARG A 15 5.67 -7.23 0.54
N ILE A 16 6.77 -6.52 0.33
CA ILE A 16 7.44 -6.37 -0.96
C ILE A 16 8.92 -6.75 -0.80
N HIS A 17 9.40 -7.65 -1.64
CA HIS A 17 10.81 -8.00 -1.74
C HIS A 17 11.51 -7.05 -2.71
N ASP A 18 12.58 -6.40 -2.27
CA ASP A 18 13.40 -5.58 -3.17
C ASP A 18 14.40 -6.44 -3.98
N ALA A 19 15.08 -5.80 -4.93
CA ALA A 19 16.05 -6.47 -5.80
C ALA A 19 17.29 -7.00 -5.06
N ASN A 20 17.56 -6.49 -3.85
CA ASN A 20 18.66 -6.95 -3.00
C ASN A 20 18.22 -8.06 -2.02
N GLY A 21 16.96 -8.51 -2.10
CA GLY A 21 16.40 -9.56 -1.27
C GLY A 21 15.91 -9.09 0.11
N LYS A 22 15.86 -7.78 0.38
CA LYS A 22 15.33 -7.26 1.64
C LYS A 22 13.80 -7.19 1.58
N ASP A 23 13.19 -7.55 2.70
CA ASP A 23 11.77 -7.42 2.95
C ASP A 23 11.37 -6.05 3.44
N TRP A 24 10.41 -5.45 2.74
CA TRP A 24 9.74 -4.22 3.14
C TRP A 24 8.28 -4.52 3.46
N VAL A 25 7.79 -3.96 4.56
CA VAL A 25 6.37 -4.02 4.94
C VAL A 25 5.80 -2.63 4.86
N PHE A 26 4.87 -2.42 3.94
CA PHE A 26 4.16 -1.15 3.75
C PHE A 26 2.72 -1.27 4.21
N GLN A 27 2.14 -0.18 4.70
CA GLN A 27 0.69 -0.09 4.82
C GLN A 27 0.12 0.36 3.47
N PHE A 28 -0.43 -0.58 2.70
CA PHE A 28 -1.11 -0.28 1.45
C PHE A 28 -2.55 0.12 1.73
N ARG A 29 -2.86 1.39 1.52
CA ARG A 29 -4.19 1.94 1.82
C ARG A 29 -4.61 3.01 0.83
N PHE A 30 -5.81 3.55 1.00
CA PHE A 30 -6.26 4.69 0.21
C PHE A 30 -6.84 5.81 1.06
N TRP A 31 -6.70 7.04 0.57
CA TRP A 31 -7.47 8.19 1.03
C TRP A 31 -8.66 8.43 0.09
N PRO A 32 -9.86 8.70 0.62
CA PRO A 32 -10.95 9.25 -0.18
C PRO A 32 -10.48 10.56 -0.83
N ASN A 33 -10.69 10.71 -2.14
CA ASN A 33 -10.32 11.92 -2.87
C ASN A 33 -11.46 12.28 -3.84
N ASN A 34 -12.31 13.23 -3.45
CA ASN A 34 -13.59 13.52 -4.09
C ASN A 34 -14.40 12.22 -4.28
N ASN A 35 -14.82 11.91 -5.52
CA ASN A 35 -15.54 10.68 -5.86
C ASN A 35 -14.62 9.49 -6.20
N SER A 36 -13.32 9.61 -5.91
CA SER A 36 -12.31 8.58 -6.23
C SER A 36 -11.44 8.26 -5.00
N ARG A 37 -10.35 7.54 -5.24
CA ARG A 37 -9.40 7.06 -4.23
C ARG A 37 -7.98 7.42 -4.66
N MET A 38 -7.17 7.93 -3.73
CA MET A 38 -5.73 8.05 -3.88
C MET A 38 -5.07 6.91 -3.11
N TYR A 39 -4.32 6.05 -3.80
CA TYR A 39 -3.63 4.91 -3.18
C TYR A 39 -2.23 5.30 -2.73
N VAL A 40 -1.82 4.84 -1.54
CA VAL A 40 -0.52 5.14 -0.94
C VAL A 40 0.11 3.88 -0.36
N LEU A 41 1.44 3.87 -0.32
CA LEU A 41 2.25 2.91 0.44
C LEU A 41 2.90 3.69 1.59
N GLU A 42 2.36 3.59 2.79
CA GLU A 42 2.93 4.22 3.99
C GLU A 42 3.96 3.29 4.66
N GLY A 43 4.86 3.85 5.46
CA GLY A 43 5.93 3.09 6.13
C GLY A 43 7.25 3.04 5.35
N VAL A 44 7.47 3.96 4.40
CA VAL A 44 8.80 4.18 3.80
C VAL A 44 9.69 4.83 4.85
N THR A 45 10.33 4.03 5.71
CA THR A 45 11.34 4.55 6.64
C THR A 45 12.60 4.94 5.84
N SER A 46 13.02 6.20 5.95
CA SER A 46 14.30 6.70 5.45
C SER A 46 15.49 6.06 6.16
#